data_AF-A0A6A6SDN7-F1
#
_entry.id   AF-A0A6A6SDN7-F1
#
_cell.length_a   1.000
_cell.length_b   1.000
_cell.length_c   1.000
_cell.angle_alpha   90.00
_cell.angle_beta   90.00
_cell.angle_gamma   90.00
#
_symmetry.space_group_name_H-M   'P 1'
#
loop_
_entity.id
_entity.type
_entity.pdbx_description
1 polymer ?
#
loop_
_entity_poly.entity_id
_entity_poly.type
_entity_poly.pdbx_seq_one_letter_code
_entity_poly.pdbx_strand_id
1 'polypeptide(L)'
;MGLDRKENGNHNNTNCKGCKNCQNCTDCIDCTGCRNCVSCDSCTNCRNCTNCTGCEGSSNMTDCVDCVNCRNCTDCSGLKNRHNETGVHE
;
A
#
# COMPACT_ATOMS: atom_id res chain seq x y z
N MET A 1 16.81 -12.03 5.39
CA MET A 1 15.84 -13.07 5.78
C MET A 1 14.51 -12.37 6.05
N GLY A 2 13.68 -12.20 5.03
CA GLY A 2 12.30 -11.72 5.22
C GLY A 2 11.48 -12.86 5.79
N LEU A 3 10.75 -12.60 6.88
CA LEU A 3 9.93 -13.62 7.52
C LEU A 3 8.67 -13.77 6.65
N ASP A 4 8.46 -14.95 6.06
CA ASP A 4 7.22 -15.38 5.40
C ASP A 4 6.06 -15.50 6.42
N ARG A 5 5.81 -14.45 7.19
CA ARG A 5 4.74 -14.38 8.19
C ARG A 5 3.52 -13.74 7.57
N LYS A 6 2.53 -14.59 7.31
CA LYS A 6 1.15 -14.17 7.01
C LYS A 6 0.49 -13.80 8.32
N GLU A 7 0.19 -12.51 8.50
CA GLU A 7 -0.40 -11.97 9.72
C GLU A 7 -1.83 -11.48 9.44
N ASN A 8 -2.79 -11.80 10.31
CA ASN A 8 -4.19 -11.46 10.09
C ASN A 8 -4.75 -10.64 11.25
N GLY A 9 -5.25 -9.44 11.00
CA GLY A 9 -5.85 -8.59 12.03
C GLY A 9 -4.85 -8.01 13.05
N ASN A 10 -3.55 -8.09 12.74
CA ASN A 10 -2.49 -7.63 13.62
C ASN A 10 -2.21 -6.14 13.47
N HIS A 11 -1.49 -5.59 14.44
CA HIS A 11 -0.97 -4.23 14.43
C HIS A 11 0.55 -4.25 14.43
N ASN A 12 1.18 -3.25 13.82
CA ASN A 12 2.63 -3.03 13.84
C ASN A 12 3.41 -4.22 13.25
N ASN A 13 3.04 -4.63 12.03
CA ASN A 13 3.73 -5.71 11.33
C ASN A 13 4.92 -5.12 10.57
N THR A 14 6.08 -5.75 10.68
CA THR A 14 7.30 -5.30 10.01
C THR A 14 7.96 -6.46 9.29
N ASN A 15 8.38 -6.26 8.04
CA ASN A 15 9.02 -7.29 7.22
C ASN A 15 8.18 -8.58 7.09
N CYS A 16 6.88 -8.41 6.89
CA CYS A 16 5.91 -9.51 6.76
C CYS A 16 5.46 -9.70 5.32
N LYS A 17 4.91 -10.88 5.02
CA LYS A 17 4.37 -11.20 3.69
C LYS A 17 2.95 -11.72 3.79
N GLY A 18 2.05 -11.16 3.00
CA GLY A 18 0.67 -11.61 2.95
C GLY A 18 -0.14 -11.23 4.18
N CYS A 19 0.13 -10.06 4.78
CA CYS A 19 -0.70 -9.54 5.87
C CYS A 19 -2.12 -9.28 5.37
N LYS A 20 -3.13 -9.65 6.17
CA LYS A 20 -4.53 -9.40 5.83
C LYS A 20 -5.24 -8.62 6.93
N ASN A 21 -5.93 -7.56 6.55
CA ASN A 21 -6.72 -6.73 7.49
C ASN A 21 -5.88 -6.22 8.68
N CYS A 22 -4.58 -6.01 8.49
CA CYS A 22 -3.68 -5.51 9.52
C CYS A 22 -3.64 -3.97 9.53
N GLN A 23 -3.05 -3.42 10.58
CA GLN A 23 -2.79 -1.99 10.71
C GLN A 23 -1.30 -1.73 10.95
N ASN A 24 -0.81 -0.58 10.51
CA ASN A 24 0.58 -0.14 10.71
C ASN A 24 1.57 -1.18 10.17
N CYS A 25 1.43 -1.54 8.89
CA CYS A 25 2.37 -2.47 8.24
C CYS A 25 3.54 -1.68 7.66
N THR A 26 4.76 -2.12 7.91
CA THR A 26 5.98 -1.49 7.42
C THR A 26 6.85 -2.51 6.70
N ASP A 27 7.38 -2.16 5.54
CA ASP A 27 8.26 -3.04 4.74
C ASP A 27 7.62 -4.41 4.47
N CYS A 28 6.30 -4.43 4.22
CA CYS A 28 5.55 -5.65 3.99
C CYS A 28 5.23 -5.84 2.51
N ILE A 29 5.05 -7.10 2.10
CA ILE A 29 4.79 -7.47 0.71
C ILE A 29 3.46 -8.21 0.61
N ASP A 30 2.73 -8.05 -0.50
CA ASP A 30 1.49 -8.77 -0.81
C ASP A 30 0.39 -8.59 0.25
N CYS A 31 0.33 -7.42 0.90
CA CYS A 31 -0.69 -7.17 1.93
C CYS A 31 -2.07 -6.93 1.31
N THR A 32 -3.13 -7.38 1.97
CA THR A 32 -4.51 -7.22 1.51
C THR A 32 -5.39 -6.57 2.58
N GLY A 33 -6.09 -5.49 2.23
CA GLY A 33 -7.06 -4.87 3.14
C GLY A 33 -6.44 -4.22 4.37
N CYS A 34 -5.14 -3.94 4.34
CA CYS A 34 -4.42 -3.33 5.45
C CYS A 34 -4.61 -1.81 5.49
N ARG A 35 -4.35 -1.21 6.65
CA ARG A 35 -4.41 0.24 6.87
C ARG A 35 -3.08 0.79 7.37
N ASN A 36 -2.78 2.03 7.02
CA ASN A 36 -1.55 2.73 7.45
C ASN A 36 -0.30 1.93 7.05
N CYS A 37 -0.21 1.58 5.76
CA CYS A 37 0.94 0.82 5.24
C CYS A 37 2.05 1.79 4.83
N VAL A 38 3.29 1.50 5.20
CA VAL A 38 4.45 2.34 4.89
C VAL A 38 5.50 1.48 4.20
N SER A 39 6.05 1.96 3.08
CA SER A 39 7.12 1.26 2.36
C SER A 39 6.76 -0.19 2.00
N CYS A 40 5.49 -0.43 1.64
CA CYS A 40 5.01 -1.77 1.30
C CYS A 40 4.90 -1.96 -0.21
N ASP A 41 5.07 -3.21 -0.66
CA ASP A 41 5.04 -3.57 -2.07
C ASP A 41 3.83 -4.44 -2.40
N SER A 42 3.28 -4.25 -3.60
CA SER A 42 2.23 -5.10 -4.19
C SER A 42 0.99 -5.25 -3.29
N CYS A 43 0.61 -4.19 -2.59
CA CYS A 43 -0.52 -4.21 -1.67
C CYS A 43 -1.86 -4.05 -2.41
N THR A 44 -2.87 -4.82 -2.01
CA THR A 44 -4.19 -4.82 -2.64
C THR A 44 -5.27 -4.33 -1.69
N ASN A 45 -6.14 -3.43 -2.17
CA ASN A 45 -7.29 -2.89 -1.41
C ASN A 45 -6.91 -2.28 -0.05
N CYS A 46 -5.71 -1.70 0.05
CA CYS A 46 -5.23 -1.07 1.28
C CYS A 46 -5.68 0.40 1.38
N ARG A 47 -5.57 0.97 2.58
CA ARG A 47 -5.93 2.38 2.83
C ARG A 47 -4.84 3.12 3.59
N ASN A 48 -4.70 4.42 3.32
CA ASN A 48 -3.71 5.27 3.97
C ASN A 48 -2.29 4.71 3.77
N CYS A 49 -1.88 4.54 2.52
CA CYS A 49 -0.56 3.98 2.20
C CYS A 49 0.42 5.11 1.88
N THR A 50 1.64 4.99 2.36
CA THR A 50 2.71 5.98 2.14
C THR A 50 3.95 5.28 1.61
N ASN A 51 4.63 5.87 0.61
CA ASN A 51 5.85 5.32 0.02
C ASN A 51 5.71 3.87 -0.47
N CYS A 52 4.53 3.49 -0.97
CA CYS A 52 4.27 2.11 -1.40
C CYS A 52 4.42 1.98 -2.92
N THR A 53 4.77 0.78 -3.38
CA THR A 53 4.97 0.49 -4.81
C THR A 53 3.97 -0.55 -5.29
N GLY A 54 3.45 -0.36 -6.51
CA GLY A 54 2.67 -1.39 -7.20
C GLY A 54 1.37 -1.76 -6.49
N CYS A 55 0.76 -0.82 -5.77
CA CYS A 55 -0.49 -1.10 -5.07
C CYS A 55 -1.67 -1.14 -6.04
N GLU A 56 -2.63 -2.02 -5.78
CA GLU A 56 -3.84 -2.18 -6.60
C GLU A 56 -5.12 -1.91 -5.80
N GLY A 57 -6.03 -1.12 -6.35
CA GLY A 57 -7.36 -0.90 -5.75
C GLY A 57 -7.33 -0.15 -4.42
N SER A 58 -6.19 0.44 -4.06
CA SER A 58 -5.96 1.10 -2.76
C SER A 58 -6.43 2.56 -2.78
N SER A 59 -6.63 3.14 -1.59
CA SER A 59 -7.15 4.51 -1.46
C SER A 59 -6.42 5.34 -0.40
N ASN A 60 -6.39 6.66 -0.56
CA ASN A 60 -5.68 7.60 0.31
C ASN A 60 -4.18 7.27 0.29
N MET A 61 -3.57 7.42 -0.89
CA MET A 61 -2.18 7.07 -1.13
C MET A 61 -1.34 8.34 -1.10
N THR A 62 -0.12 8.28 -0.56
CA THR A 62 0.82 9.41 -0.57
C THR A 62 2.20 8.92 -1.00
N ASP A 63 2.89 9.64 -1.90
CA ASP A 63 4.25 9.30 -2.35
C ASP A 63 4.38 7.86 -2.88
N CYS A 64 3.32 7.33 -3.51
CA CYS A 64 3.30 5.95 -4.01
C CYS A 64 3.61 5.90 -5.50
N VAL A 65 4.21 4.78 -5.94
CA VAL A 65 4.68 4.62 -7.32
C VAL A 65 4.06 3.40 -7.99
N ASP A 66 3.85 3.48 -9.30
CA ASP A 66 3.38 2.38 -10.15
C ASP A 66 2.08 1.71 -9.69
N CYS A 67 1.18 2.47 -9.05
CA CYS A 67 -0.08 1.94 -8.53
C CYS A 67 -1.21 1.94 -9.57
N VAL A 68 -2.16 1.01 -9.43
CA VAL A 68 -3.24 0.77 -10.39
C VAL A 68 -4.60 0.80 -9.70
N ASN A 69 -5.62 1.35 -10.35
CA ASN A 69 -7.00 1.40 -9.84
C ASN A 69 -7.12 2.12 -8.48
N CYS A 70 -6.24 3.10 -8.22
CA CYS A 70 -6.17 3.79 -6.93
C CYS A 70 -7.01 5.06 -6.87
N ARG A 71 -7.40 5.45 -5.65
CA ARG A 71 -8.22 6.64 -5.39
C ARG A 71 -7.61 7.56 -4.33
N ASN A 72 -7.84 8.87 -4.42
CA ASN A 72 -7.34 9.84 -3.43
C ASN A 72 -5.81 9.74 -3.30
N CYS A 73 -5.10 9.86 -4.42
CA CYS A 73 -3.64 9.77 -4.46
C CYS A 73 -3.02 11.17 -4.41
N THR A 74 -2.04 11.36 -3.53
CA THR A 74 -1.28 12.61 -3.39
C THR A 74 0.19 12.36 -3.70
N ASP A 75 0.82 13.20 -4.51
CA ASP A 75 2.28 13.16 -4.78
C ASP A 75 2.78 11.78 -5.28
N CYS A 76 1.92 11.07 -6.01
CA CYS A 76 2.21 9.74 -6.54
C CYS A 76 2.69 9.81 -7.99
N SER A 77 3.43 8.78 -8.43
CA SER A 77 3.96 8.69 -9.80
C SER A 77 3.59 7.37 -10.48
N GLY A 78 3.60 7.32 -11.81
CA GLY A 78 3.37 6.06 -12.56
C GLY A 78 1.96 5.45 -12.39
N LEU A 79 0.98 6.26 -11.97
CA LEU A 79 -0.38 5.80 -11.67
C LEU A 79 -1.16 5.41 -12.93
N LYS A 80 -1.88 4.28 -12.87
CA LYS A 80 -2.82 3.81 -13.91
C LYS A 80 -4.24 3.69 -13.36
N ASN A 81 -5.25 4.03 -14.17
CA ASN A 81 -6.67 3.96 -13.80
C ASN A 81 -6.99 4.63 -12.45
N ARG A 82 -6.51 5.86 -12.26
CA ARG A 82 -6.59 6.58 -11.00
C ARG A 82 -7.80 7.52 -10.94
N HIS A 83 -8.27 7.83 -9.72
CA HIS A 83 -9.31 8.83 -9.50
C HIS A 83 -9.02 9.73 -8.28
N ASN A 84 -9.45 10.99 -8.34
CA ASN A 84 -9.34 11.97 -7.26
C ASN A 84 -7.90 12.21 -6.79
N GLU A 85 -6.99 12.49 -7.70
CA GLU A 85 -5.59 12.72 -7.38
C GLU A 85 -5.21 14.20 -7.17
N THR A 86 -4.09 14.43 -6.50
CA THR A 86 -3.48 15.75 -6.31
C THR A 86 -1.96 15.59 -6.38
N GLY A 87 -1.24 16.53 -6.99
CA GLY A 87 0.23 16.50 -7.01
C GLY A 87 0.87 15.33 -7.76
N VAL A 88 0.14 14.66 -8.67
CA VAL A 88 0.67 13.49 -9.40
C VAL A 88 1.77 13.91 -10.38
N HIS A 89 2.83 13.12 -10.43
CA HIS A 89 3.94 13.28 -11.36
C HIS A 89 3.83 12.20 -12.46
N GLU A 90 3.99 12.62 -13.71
CA GLU A 90 3.98 11.71 -14.88
C GLU A 90 5.32 11.01 -15.08
#